data_AF-A0A4R7PFR7-F1
#
_entry.id   AF-A0A4R7PFR7-F1
#
_cell.length_a   1.000
_cell.length_b   1.000
_cell.length_c   1.000
_cell.angle_alpha   90.00
_cell.angle_beta   90.00
_cell.angle_gamma   90.00
#
_symmetry.space_group_name_H-M   'P 1'
#
loop_
_entity.id
_entity.type
_entity.pdbx_description
1 polymer ?
#
loop_
_entity_poly.entity_id
_entity_poly.type
_entity_poly.pdbx_seq_one_letter_code
_entity_poly.pdbx_strand_id
1 'polypeptide(L)'
;MNDKLASRARGQGMVEYIIIVALIALAGIAAFSFFGGAIRGQTAQMAQQVAGQNVTTGRTAAQTAANNALTEGNTEANLNNYVDRDNP
;
A
#
# COMPACT_ATOMS: atom_id res chain seq x y z
N MET A 1 35.55 41.56 -8.51
CA MET A 1 34.16 41.10 -8.71
C MET A 1 33.83 40.15 -7.58
N ASN A 2 32.84 40.47 -6.76
CA ASN A 2 32.52 39.72 -5.55
C ASN A 2 31.75 38.44 -5.92
N ASP A 3 32.33 37.30 -5.57
CA ASP A 3 31.65 36.00 -5.58
C ASP A 3 30.43 36.07 -4.66
N LYS A 4 29.24 36.14 -5.26
CA LYS A 4 27.98 36.01 -4.55
C LYS A 4 27.80 34.54 -4.18
N LEU A 5 28.30 34.19 -3.01
CA LEU A 5 28.02 32.93 -2.33
C LEU A 5 26.51 32.70 -2.32
N ALA A 6 26.08 31.67 -3.05
CA ALA A 6 24.72 31.16 -3.02
C ALA A 6 24.29 30.99 -1.55
N SER A 7 23.24 31.72 -1.15
CA SER A 7 22.68 31.60 0.18
C SER A 7 22.13 30.18 0.31
N ARG A 8 22.90 29.29 0.95
CA ARG A 8 22.42 27.99 1.42
C ARG A 8 21.18 28.25 2.26
N ALA A 9 20.01 27.96 1.70
CA ALA A 9 18.73 28.05 2.35
C ALA A 9 18.72 27.08 3.53
N ARG A 10 19.08 27.57 4.72
CA ARG A 10 19.02 26.84 5.99
C ARG A 10 17.54 26.64 6.34
N GLY A 11 16.93 25.64 5.72
CA GLY A 11 15.50 25.35 5.83
C GLY A 11 14.96 24.50 4.68
N GLN A 12 15.62 24.51 3.52
CA GLN A 12 15.19 23.73 2.35
C GLN A 12 15.22 22.21 2.63
N GLY A 13 16.20 21.73 3.40
CA GLY A 13 16.30 20.31 3.74
C GLY A 13 15.29 19.82 4.79
N MET A 14 14.78 20.70 5.68
CA MET A 14 13.84 20.29 6.74
C MET A 14 12.45 20.04 6.18
N VAL A 15 11.98 20.90 5.26
CA VAL A 15 10.68 20.72 4.62
C VAL A 15 10.69 19.54 3.66
N GLU A 16 11.77 19.35 2.90
CA GLU A 16 11.93 18.19 2.02
C GLU A 16 11.90 16.88 2.81
N TYR A 17 12.59 16.83 3.96
CA TYR A 17 12.57 15.65 4.81
C TYR A 17 11.18 15.37 5.39
N ILE A 18 10.46 16.40 5.84
CA ILE A 18 9.09 16.26 6.34
C ILE A 18 8.16 15.74 5.24
N ILE A 19 8.30 16.23 4.00
CA ILE A 19 7.50 15.77 2.86
C ILE A 19 7.80 14.29 2.55
N ILE A 20 9.07 13.90 2.47
CA ILE A 20 9.44 12.49 2.19
C ILE A 20 8.95 11.56 3.32
N VAL A 21 9.10 11.96 4.58
CA VAL A 21 8.60 11.18 5.72
C VAL A 21 7.08 11.04 5.67
N ALA A 22 6.36 12.11 5.35
CA ALA A 22 4.91 12.07 5.21
C ALA A 22 4.45 11.12 4.09
N LEU A 23 5.16 11.11 2.95
CA LEU A 23 4.86 10.19 1.83
C LEU A 23 5.12 8.73 2.20
N ILE A 24 6.22 8.42 2.88
CA ILE A 24 6.53 7.06 3.36
C ILE A 24 5.50 6.61 4.40
N ALA A 25 5.14 7.48 5.34
CA ALA A 25 4.15 7.16 6.37
C ALA A 25 2.77 6.86 5.75
N LEU A 26 2.33 7.65 4.77
CA LEU A 26 1.07 7.45 4.07
C LEU A 26 1.07 6.11 3.29
N ALA A 27 2.16 5.81 2.58
CA ALA A 27 2.33 4.53 1.89
C ALA A 27 2.34 3.35 2.87
N GLY A 28 2.96 3.52 4.04
CA GLY A 28 2.96 2.54 5.12
C GLY A 28 1.54 2.25 5.63
N ILE A 29 0.74 3.28 5.92
CA ILE A 29 -0.65 3.11 6.38
C ILE A 29 -1.48 2.33 5.34
N ALA A 30 -1.34 2.67 4.06
CA ALA A 30 -2.03 1.98 2.98
C ALA A 30 -1.59 0.51 2.86
N ALA A 31 -0.28 0.25 2.89
CA ALA A 31 0.27 -1.11 2.85
C ALA A 31 -0.16 -1.93 4.06
N PHE A 32 -0.10 -1.39 5.29
CA PHE A 32 -0.53 -2.08 6.50
C PHE A 32 -2.03 -2.36 6.51
N SER A 33 -2.85 -1.48 5.94
CA SER A 33 -4.30 -1.70 5.82
C SER A 33 -4.61 -2.80 4.81
N PHE A 34 -3.99 -2.74 3.63
CA PHE A 34 -4.19 -3.70 2.55
C PHE A 34 -3.66 -5.10 2.91
N PHE A 35 -2.39 -5.19 3.31
CA PHE A 35 -1.77 -6.45 3.71
C PHE A 35 -2.30 -6.95 5.06
N GLY A 36 -2.68 -6.06 5.99
CA GLY A 36 -3.23 -6.45 7.29
C GLY A 36 -4.56 -7.19 7.17
N GLY A 37 -5.44 -6.77 6.25
CA GLY A 37 -6.68 -7.48 5.93
C GLY A 37 -6.41 -8.88 5.35
N ALA A 38 -5.50 -8.98 4.38
CA ALA A 38 -5.14 -10.25 3.76
C ALA A 38 -4.48 -11.23 4.75
N ILE A 39 -3.52 -10.77 5.56
CA ILE A 39 -2.82 -11.59 6.56
C ILE A 39 -3.79 -12.04 7.67
N ARG A 40 -4.67 -11.15 8.17
CA ARG A 40 -5.71 -11.55 9.14
C ARG A 40 -6.67 -12.58 8.56
N GLY A 41 -7.12 -12.38 7.32
CA GLY A 41 -7.97 -13.33 6.62
C GLY A 41 -7.31 -14.71 6.54
N GLN A 42 -6.07 -14.78 6.06
CA GLN A 42 -5.34 -16.04 5.92
C GLN A 42 -5.02 -16.70 7.27
N THR A 43 -4.70 -15.91 8.30
CA THR A 43 -4.44 -16.41 9.65
C THR A 43 -5.71 -16.95 10.30
N ALA A 44 -6.87 -16.30 10.09
CA ALA A 44 -8.15 -16.83 10.53
C ALA A 44 -8.50 -18.15 9.83
N GLN A 45 -8.22 -18.27 8.53
CA GLN A 45 -8.40 -19.50 7.76
C GLN A 45 -7.44 -20.62 8.21
N MET A 46 -6.21 -20.28 8.60
CA MET A 46 -5.27 -21.22 9.23
C MET A 46 -5.73 -21.64 10.63
N ALA A 47 -6.26 -20.71 11.43
CA ALA A 47 -6.80 -21.03 12.75
C ALA A 47 -8.01 -21.98 12.64
N GLN A 48 -8.89 -21.77 11.66
CA GLN A 48 -10.01 -22.66 11.36
C GLN A 48 -9.54 -24.04 10.86
N GLN A 49 -8.47 -24.10 10.05
CA GLN A 49 -7.79 -25.34 9.68
C GLN A 49 -7.29 -26.13 10.88
N VAL A 50 -6.57 -25.46 11.76
CA VAL A 50 -6.01 -26.06 12.98
C VAL A 50 -7.14 -26.50 13.92
N ALA A 51 -8.26 -25.78 13.95
CA ALA A 51 -9.46 -26.14 14.68
C ALA A 51 -10.29 -27.27 14.01
N GLY A 52 -9.84 -27.83 12.88
CA GLY A 52 -10.49 -28.97 12.21
C GLY A 52 -11.66 -28.63 11.30
N GLN A 53 -11.89 -27.34 11.00
CA GLN A 53 -12.95 -26.89 10.09
C GLN A 53 -12.47 -26.96 8.63
N ASN A 54 -13.33 -27.46 7.74
CA ASN A 54 -13.03 -27.60 6.31
C ASN A 54 -12.86 -26.23 5.64
N VAL A 55 -11.72 -26.04 4.96
CA VAL A 55 -11.14 -24.74 4.57
C VAL A 55 -11.36 -24.34 3.12
N THR A 56 -12.21 -25.08 2.41
CA THR A 56 -12.46 -24.88 0.98
C THR A 56 -12.76 -23.40 0.68
N THR A 57 -13.51 -22.72 1.55
CA THR A 57 -13.81 -21.29 1.50
C THR A 57 -12.58 -20.38 1.64
N GLY A 58 -11.64 -20.70 2.54
CA GLY A 58 -10.43 -19.90 2.75
C GLY A 58 -9.45 -19.98 1.59
N ARG A 59 -9.34 -21.16 0.98
CA ARG A 59 -8.50 -21.37 -0.21
C ARG A 59 -9.07 -20.62 -1.41
N THR A 60 -10.40 -20.68 -1.61
CA THR A 60 -11.08 -19.91 -2.65
C THR A 60 -10.93 -18.41 -2.43
N ALA A 61 -11.14 -17.91 -1.20
CA ALA A 61 -10.97 -16.49 -0.89
C ALA A 61 -9.53 -16.01 -1.12
N ALA A 62 -8.52 -16.82 -0.77
CA ALA A 62 -7.11 -16.51 -1.03
C ALA A 62 -6.79 -16.50 -2.53
N GLN A 63 -7.35 -17.45 -3.31
CA GLN A 63 -7.23 -17.43 -4.78
C GLN A 63 -7.91 -16.22 -5.40
N THR A 64 -9.11 -15.85 -4.94
CA THR A 64 -9.80 -14.65 -5.41
C THR A 64 -9.01 -13.39 -5.08
N ALA A 65 -8.49 -13.25 -3.85
CA ALA A 65 -7.67 -12.11 -3.46
C ALA A 65 -6.36 -12.03 -4.27
N ALA A 66 -5.70 -13.17 -4.50
CA ALA A 66 -4.51 -13.24 -5.34
C ALA A 66 -4.79 -12.85 -6.80
N ASN A 67 -5.91 -13.32 -7.36
CA ASN A 67 -6.32 -12.96 -8.72
C ASN A 67 -6.67 -11.48 -8.81
N ASN A 68 -7.38 -10.91 -7.84
CA ASN A 68 -7.69 -9.48 -7.81
C ASN A 68 -6.42 -8.63 -7.69
N ALA A 69 -5.45 -9.05 -6.86
CA ALA A 69 -4.16 -8.37 -6.75
C ALA A 69 -3.33 -8.46 -8.04
N LEU A 70 -3.40 -9.59 -8.77
CA LEU A 70 -2.78 -9.72 -10.09
C LEU A 70 -3.47 -8.83 -11.13
N THR A 71 -4.80 -8.77 -11.13
CA THR A 71 -5.56 -7.88 -12.02
C THR A 71 -5.23 -6.42 -11.72
N GLU A 72 -5.21 -6.02 -10.46
CA GLU A 72 -4.83 -4.67 -10.03
C GLU A 72 -3.38 -4.33 -10.40
N GLY A 73 -2.45 -5.27 -10.19
CA GLY A 73 -1.04 -5.07 -10.54
C GLY A 73 -0.76 -5.04 -12.06
N ASN A 74 -1.62 -5.68 -12.87
CA ASN A 74 -1.56 -5.63 -14.33
C ASN A 74 -2.34 -4.45 -14.92
N THR A 75 -3.11 -3.73 -14.11
CA THR A 75 -3.81 -2.52 -14.53
C THR A 75 -2.86 -1.35 -14.36
N GLU A 76 -2.39 -0.76 -15.46
CA GLU A 76 -1.46 0.37 -15.41
C GLU A 76 -2.06 1.53 -14.59
N ALA A 77 -1.41 1.90 -13.48
CA ALA A 77 -1.85 3.01 -12.63
C ALA A 77 -1.50 4.35 -13.29
N ASN A 78 -2.42 4.84 -14.11
CA ASN A 78 -2.31 6.11 -14.83
C ASN A 78 -3.14 7.18 -14.08
N LEU A 79 -2.85 8.46 -14.29
CA LEU A 79 -3.61 9.53 -13.63
C LEU A 79 -5.09 9.56 -14.08
N ASN A 80 -5.39 8.98 -15.25
CA ASN A 80 -6.74 8.95 -15.82
C ASN A 80 -7.64 7.88 -15.17
N ASN A 81 -7.10 6.78 -14.65
CA ASN A 81 -7.87 5.67 -14.08
C ASN A 81 -7.83 5.63 -12.54
N TYR A 82 -7.16 6.59 -11.88
CA TYR A 82 -7.22 6.74 -10.42
C TYR A 82 -8.58 7.29 -9.94
N VAL A 83 -9.22 8.16 -10.74
CA VAL A 83 -10.52 8.78 -10.41
C VAL A 83 -11.71 7.84 -10.61
N ASP A 84 -11.59 6.87 -11.52
CA ASP A 84 -12.64 5.89 -11.81
C ASP A 84 -12.61 4.67 -10.87
N ARG A 85 -11.49 4.43 -10.19
CA ARG A 85 -11.32 3.27 -9.28
C ARG A 85 -12.00 3.47 -7.92
N ASP A 86 -12.40 4.68 -7.58
CA ASP A 86 -13.02 5.03 -6.28
C ASP A 86 -14.49 5.50 -6.42
N ASN A 87 -15.08 5.37 -7.61
CA ASN A 87 -16.49 5.69 -7.86
C ASN A 87 -17.29 4.40 -8.12
N PRO A 88 -18.20 4.00 -7.20
CA PRO A 88 -18.91 2.72 -7.24
C PRO A 88 -19.88 2.56 -8.42
#